data_AF-A0A4R4A038-F1
#
_entry.id   AF-A0A4R4A038-F1
#
_cell.length_a   1.000
_cell.length_b   1.000
_cell.length_c   1.000
_cell.angle_alpha   90.00
_cell.angle_beta   90.00
_cell.angle_gamma   90.00
#
_symmetry.space_group_name_H-M   'P 1'
#
loop_
_entity.id
_entity.type
_entity.pdbx_description
1 polymer ?
#
loop_
_entity_poly.entity_id
_entity_poly.type
_entity_poly.pdbx_seq_one_letter_code
_entity_poly.pdbx_strand_id
1 'polypeptide(L)'
;MLAPWLELPGASDRLADWSASSGLDLERLGTTATLQEITDTAVTQPLVVASALLGAAELRRRGQVPSDTLVAGHSIGEIAALAIAGVVSEADALRLASVRGAAMSRACAERPTGMIAVLGGVEADVLLALDNAGLAPANRNGAGQIVAAGPLEACDALEQNPPTRARLRRLEVAGAFHTSHMDSAVDEFRALAETIEVNDPELTLLSNADGMAVTSGRDALDRVVSQITHPVRWDLCTQTMLKLGVDAFVELPPSGALVGLAKRSMREVARHGVTVPEDIETALATVPALSGA
;
A
#
# COMPACT_ATOMS: atom_id res chain seq x y z
N MET A 1 16.00 7.90 0.38
CA MET A 1 14.82 7.48 -0.40
C MET A 1 14.32 8.63 -1.27
N LEU A 2 14.17 9.83 -0.70
CA LEU A 2 13.64 11.00 -1.40
C LEU A 2 14.70 11.93 -2.03
N ALA A 3 15.99 11.82 -1.67
CA ALA A 3 17.00 12.80 -2.12
C ALA A 3 17.02 13.07 -3.64
N PRO A 4 17.01 12.06 -4.53
CA PRO A 4 16.95 12.32 -5.99
C PRO A 4 15.66 13.01 -6.43
N TRP A 5 14.55 12.76 -5.72
CA TRP A 5 13.25 13.37 -6.02
C TRP A 5 13.22 14.86 -5.68
N LEU A 6 13.98 15.30 -4.68
CA LEU A 6 14.04 16.69 -4.24
C LEU A 6 14.90 17.59 -5.14
N GLU A 7 15.66 17.00 -6.05
CA GLU A 7 16.35 17.73 -7.11
C GLU A 7 15.40 18.18 -8.23
N LEU A 8 14.18 17.63 -8.27
CA LEU A 8 13.16 17.99 -9.26
C LEU A 8 12.54 19.37 -8.96
N PRO A 9 12.22 20.17 -10.00
CA PRO A 9 11.63 21.50 -9.80
C PRO A 9 10.34 21.46 -8.98
N GLY A 10 10.30 22.20 -7.87
CA GLY A 10 9.13 22.34 -6.99
C GLY A 10 8.85 21.14 -6.07
N ALA A 11 9.67 20.09 -6.09
CA ALA A 11 9.47 18.91 -5.23
C ALA A 11 9.72 19.23 -3.75
N SER A 12 10.73 20.04 -3.43
CA SER A 12 11.03 20.44 -2.05
C SER A 12 9.93 21.30 -1.43
N ASP A 13 9.42 22.29 -2.17
CA ASP A 13 8.32 23.16 -1.68
C ASP A 13 7.07 22.32 -1.41
N ARG A 14 6.73 21.41 -2.34
CA ARG A 14 5.63 20.47 -2.16
C ARG A 14 5.82 19.56 -0.94
N LEU A 15 7.03 19.04 -0.73
CA LEU A 15 7.32 18.20 0.43
C LEU A 15 7.25 18.99 1.75
N ALA A 16 7.58 20.28 1.74
CA ALA A 16 7.42 21.16 2.89
C ALA A 16 5.94 21.36 3.26
N ASP A 17 5.06 21.59 2.27
CA ASP A 17 3.61 21.69 2.48
C ASP A 17 3.01 20.39 3.03
N TRP A 18 3.50 19.26 2.53
CA TRP A 18 3.13 17.93 3.01
C TRP A 18 3.68 17.62 4.41
N SER A 19 4.86 18.15 4.74
CA SER A 19 5.41 18.07 6.10
C SER A 19 4.52 18.82 7.08
N ALA A 20 4.05 20.02 6.70
CA ALA A 20 3.07 20.77 7.49
C ALA A 20 1.72 20.02 7.63
N SER A 21 1.26 19.38 6.55
CA SER A 21 0.00 18.63 6.55
C SER A 21 0.07 17.36 7.40
N SER A 22 1.16 16.61 7.31
CA SER A 22 1.35 15.36 8.07
C SER A 22 1.79 15.59 9.52
N GLY A 23 2.34 16.77 9.84
CA GLY A 23 2.97 17.07 11.13
C GLY A 23 4.34 16.42 11.31
N LEU A 24 4.97 15.95 10.23
CA LEU A 24 6.25 15.26 10.24
C LEU A 24 7.25 15.98 9.33
N ASP A 25 8.53 15.98 9.70
CA ASP A 25 9.62 16.46 8.84
C ASP A 25 9.94 15.41 7.77
N LEU A 26 9.14 15.38 6.70
CA LEU A 26 9.24 14.36 5.64
C LEU A 26 10.55 14.47 4.85
N GLU A 27 11.12 15.67 4.75
CA GLU A 27 12.41 15.89 4.09
C GLU A 27 13.52 15.18 4.85
N ARG A 28 13.69 15.46 6.15
CA ARG A 28 14.68 14.76 6.98
C ARG A 28 14.42 13.26 7.01
N LEU A 29 13.16 12.85 7.21
CA LEU A 29 12.76 11.45 7.27
C LEU A 29 13.05 10.69 5.96
N GLY A 30 12.86 11.32 4.80
CA GLY A 30 13.09 10.70 3.50
C GLY A 30 14.54 10.72 3.02
N THR A 31 15.41 11.50 3.65
CA THR A 31 16.79 11.75 3.20
C THR A 31 17.85 11.28 4.18
N THR A 32 17.79 11.71 5.44
CA THR A 32 18.90 11.60 6.41
C THR A 32 18.55 10.74 7.62
N ALA A 33 17.28 10.46 7.87
CA ALA A 33 16.87 9.57 8.96
C ALA A 33 17.40 8.14 8.77
N THR A 34 17.62 7.48 9.90
CA THR A 34 18.12 6.10 9.92
C THR A 34 17.03 5.11 9.47
N LEU A 35 17.44 3.91 9.06
CA LEU A 35 16.50 2.84 8.71
C LEU A 35 15.54 2.53 9.88
N GLN A 36 16.06 2.51 11.11
CA GLN A 36 15.26 2.24 12.31
C GLN A 36 14.16 3.30 12.54
N GLU A 37 14.45 4.58 12.27
CA GLU A 37 13.44 5.64 12.37
C GLU A 37 12.34 5.46 11.33
N ILE A 38 12.71 5.12 10.09
CA ILE A 38 11.73 5.03 9.00
C ILE A 38 10.94 3.72 8.98
N THR A 39 11.31 2.71 9.77
CA THR A 39 10.52 1.48 9.96
C THR A 39 9.45 1.59 11.04
N ASP A 40 9.42 2.69 11.82
CA ASP A 40 8.25 2.99 12.65
C ASP A 40 7.04 3.23 11.75
N THR A 41 5.95 2.48 11.97
CA THR A 41 4.71 2.59 11.20
C THR A 41 4.13 4.00 11.16
N ALA A 42 4.32 4.79 12.24
CA ALA A 42 3.90 6.19 12.28
C ALA A 42 4.66 7.07 11.28
N VAL A 43 5.89 6.70 10.94
CA VAL A 43 6.76 7.39 9.97
C VAL A 43 6.63 6.79 8.58
N THR A 44 6.65 5.45 8.47
CA THR A 44 6.66 4.73 7.20
C THR A 44 5.45 5.09 6.35
N GLN A 45 4.26 5.14 6.96
CA GLN A 45 3.02 5.34 6.21
C GLN A 45 2.97 6.67 5.44
N PRO A 46 3.12 7.84 6.08
CA PRO A 46 3.15 9.11 5.36
C PRO A 46 4.34 9.23 4.42
N LEU A 47 5.50 8.64 4.75
CA LEU A 47 6.67 8.68 3.87
C LEU A 47 6.46 7.88 2.57
N VAL A 48 5.79 6.72 2.65
CA VAL A 48 5.40 5.93 1.46
C VAL A 48 4.39 6.69 0.60
N VAL A 49 3.39 7.35 1.21
CA VAL A 49 2.41 8.16 0.47
C VAL A 49 3.09 9.35 -0.21
N ALA A 50 3.93 10.10 0.49
CA ALA A 50 4.70 11.21 -0.09
C ALA A 50 5.56 10.75 -1.28
N SER A 51 6.26 9.63 -1.13
CA SER A 51 7.08 9.05 -2.20
C SER A 51 6.22 8.77 -3.44
N ALA A 52 5.12 8.03 -3.26
CA ALA A 52 4.24 7.65 -4.37
C ALA A 52 3.65 8.88 -5.09
N LEU A 53 3.28 9.92 -4.34
CA LEU A 53 2.75 11.16 -4.91
C LEU A 53 3.81 11.97 -5.67
N LEU A 54 5.08 12.00 -5.22
CA LEU A 54 6.18 12.57 -6.01
C LEU A 54 6.37 11.82 -7.33
N GLY A 55 6.34 10.48 -7.27
CA GLY A 55 6.42 9.62 -8.45
C GLY A 55 5.26 9.86 -9.42
N ALA A 56 4.03 9.95 -8.92
CA ALA A 56 2.85 10.20 -9.73
C ALA A 56 2.87 11.59 -10.38
N ALA A 57 3.28 12.62 -9.62
CA ALA A 57 3.41 13.98 -10.13
C ALA A 57 4.45 14.06 -11.25
N GLU A 58 5.59 13.42 -11.07
CA GLU A 58 6.65 13.43 -12.09
C GLU A 58 6.27 12.61 -13.33
N LEU A 59 5.57 11.48 -13.15
CA LEU A 59 5.03 10.70 -14.26
C LEU A 59 4.05 11.53 -15.10
N ARG A 60 3.14 12.26 -14.45
CA ARG A 60 2.20 13.19 -15.12
C ARG A 60 2.89 14.36 -15.78
N ARG A 61 4.01 14.84 -15.22
CA ARG A 61 4.77 15.96 -15.78
C ARG A 61 5.51 15.56 -17.06
N ARG A 62 6.06 14.34 -17.11
CA ARG A 62 6.88 13.86 -18.25
C ARG A 62 6.09 13.07 -19.30
N GLY A 63 4.95 12.49 -18.94
CA GLY A 63 4.17 11.63 -19.82
C GLY A 63 2.69 11.99 -19.87
N GLN A 64 1.91 11.10 -20.47
CA GLN A 64 0.46 11.13 -20.45
C GLN A 64 -0.03 10.05 -19.50
N VAL A 65 -1.00 10.36 -18.65
CA VAL A 65 -1.73 9.35 -17.88
C VAL A 65 -3.11 9.24 -18.52
N PRO A 66 -3.38 8.20 -19.32
CA PRO A 66 -4.67 8.00 -19.97
C PRO A 66 -5.83 8.00 -18.97
N SER A 67 -6.99 8.51 -19.36
CA SER A 67 -8.18 8.56 -18.50
C SER A 67 -8.74 7.17 -18.12
N ASP A 68 -8.40 6.14 -18.90
CA ASP A 68 -8.73 4.74 -18.63
C ASP A 68 -7.67 4.02 -17.77
N THR A 69 -6.66 4.74 -17.26
CA THR A 69 -5.68 4.20 -16.32
C THR A 69 -6.35 3.65 -15.07
N LEU A 70 -6.00 2.43 -14.70
CA LEU A 70 -6.37 1.83 -13.42
C LEU A 70 -5.38 2.23 -12.33
N VAL A 71 -5.90 2.59 -11.16
CA VAL A 71 -5.11 2.91 -9.97
C VAL A 71 -5.52 1.97 -8.85
N ALA A 72 -4.53 1.38 -8.19
CA ALA A 72 -4.73 0.59 -6.98
C ALA A 72 -3.48 0.70 -6.11
N GLY A 73 -3.66 0.65 -4.80
CA GLY A 73 -2.55 0.56 -3.86
C GLY A 73 -2.73 -0.64 -2.93
N HIS A 74 -1.63 -1.12 -2.33
CA HIS A 74 -1.68 -2.20 -1.34
C HIS A 74 -1.60 -1.60 0.06
N SER A 75 -2.56 -1.94 0.92
CA SER A 75 -2.64 -1.41 2.30
C SER A 75 -2.61 0.12 2.31
N ILE A 76 -1.58 0.73 2.90
CA ILE A 76 -1.33 2.18 2.91
C ILE A 76 -1.28 2.80 1.51
N GLY A 77 -0.89 2.04 0.49
CA GLY A 77 -0.92 2.50 -0.89
C GLY A 77 -2.31 2.93 -1.35
N GLU A 78 -3.40 2.44 -0.74
CA GLU A 78 -4.76 2.91 -1.08
C GLU A 78 -4.94 4.40 -0.81
N ILE A 79 -4.26 4.98 0.21
CA ILE A 79 -4.32 6.43 0.48
C ILE A 79 -3.66 7.23 -0.65
N ALA A 80 -2.50 6.77 -1.15
CA ALA A 80 -1.89 7.37 -2.34
C ALA A 80 -2.79 7.20 -3.58
N ALA A 81 -3.41 6.03 -3.74
CA ALA A 81 -4.33 5.76 -4.84
C ALA A 81 -5.57 6.66 -4.81
N LEU A 82 -6.13 6.97 -3.63
CA LEU A 82 -7.23 7.93 -3.48
C LEU A 82 -6.84 9.30 -4.03
N ALA A 83 -5.68 9.83 -3.63
CA ALA A 83 -5.20 11.13 -4.13
C ALA A 83 -4.87 11.10 -5.62
N ILE A 84 -4.24 10.03 -6.12
CA ILE A 84 -3.95 9.87 -7.55
C ILE A 84 -5.24 9.80 -8.37
N ALA A 85 -6.29 9.15 -7.86
CA ALA A 85 -7.59 9.10 -8.52
C ALA A 85 -8.46 10.36 -8.30
N GLY A 86 -7.94 11.40 -7.64
CA GLY A 86 -8.67 12.65 -7.41
C GLY A 86 -9.72 12.61 -6.28
N VAL A 87 -9.79 11.51 -5.52
CA VAL A 87 -10.79 11.33 -4.45
C VAL A 87 -10.53 12.25 -3.27
N VAL A 88 -9.27 12.46 -2.90
CA VAL A 88 -8.85 13.38 -1.83
C VAL A 88 -7.71 14.27 -2.31
N SER A 89 -7.52 15.42 -1.65
CA SER A 89 -6.34 16.26 -1.89
C SER A 89 -5.04 15.54 -1.47
N GLU A 90 -3.91 15.92 -2.06
CA GLU A 90 -2.60 15.40 -1.64
C GLU A 90 -2.35 15.72 -0.14
N ALA A 91 -2.69 16.94 0.30
CA ALA A 91 -2.55 17.36 1.69
C ALA A 91 -3.37 16.46 2.65
N ASP A 92 -4.61 16.14 2.29
CA ASP A 92 -5.46 15.26 3.09
C ASP A 92 -4.99 13.80 3.05
N ALA A 93 -4.46 13.32 1.92
CA ALA A 93 -3.82 12.02 1.86
C ALA A 93 -2.65 11.91 2.86
N LEU A 94 -1.83 12.96 3.00
CA LEU A 94 -0.76 12.99 3.99
C LEU A 94 -1.25 13.07 5.43
N ARG A 95 -2.33 13.83 5.69
CA ARG A 95 -2.99 13.85 7.01
C ARG A 95 -3.54 12.47 7.37
N LEU A 96 -4.25 11.83 6.44
CA LEU A 96 -4.81 10.49 6.59
C LEU A 96 -3.70 9.46 6.85
N ALA A 97 -2.62 9.49 6.07
CA ALA A 97 -1.50 8.57 6.23
C ALA A 97 -0.79 8.73 7.58
N SER A 98 -0.61 9.98 8.04
CA SER A 98 0.00 10.28 9.34
C SER A 98 -0.86 9.77 10.50
N VAL A 99 -2.16 10.09 10.51
CA VAL A 99 -3.08 9.62 11.57
C VAL A 99 -3.22 8.10 11.54
N ARG A 100 -3.36 7.47 10.37
CA ARG A 100 -3.42 6.01 10.23
C ARG A 100 -2.14 5.35 10.77
N GLY A 101 -0.98 5.87 10.39
CA GLY A 101 0.32 5.40 10.87
C GLY A 101 0.44 5.46 12.39
N ALA A 102 0.12 6.62 12.97
CA ALA A 102 0.23 6.85 14.41
C ALA A 102 -0.77 5.99 15.21
N ALA A 103 -2.02 5.89 14.76
CA ALA A 103 -3.06 5.09 15.40
C ALA A 103 -2.71 3.60 15.37
N MET A 104 -2.28 3.07 14.22
CA MET A 104 -1.85 1.67 14.11
C MET A 104 -0.59 1.38 14.92
N SER A 105 0.36 2.32 14.98
CA SER A 105 1.57 2.17 15.82
C SER A 105 1.20 2.06 17.31
N ARG A 106 0.23 2.85 17.79
CA ARG A 106 -0.30 2.72 19.16
C ARG A 106 -1.03 1.40 19.40
N ALA A 107 -1.88 0.96 18.46
CA ALA A 107 -2.58 -0.32 18.58
C ALA A 107 -1.60 -1.50 18.69
N CYS A 108 -0.49 -1.48 17.93
CA CYS A 108 0.58 -2.47 18.04
C CYS A 108 1.23 -2.53 19.43
N ALA A 109 1.29 -1.41 20.15
CA ALA A 109 1.88 -1.34 21.48
C ALA A 109 0.99 -1.94 22.58
N GLU A 110 -0.30 -2.17 22.30
CA GLU A 110 -1.26 -2.72 23.28
C GLU A 110 -1.02 -4.21 23.56
N ARG A 111 -0.59 -4.97 22.55
CA ARG A 111 -0.33 -6.41 22.69
C ARG A 111 0.77 -6.88 21.73
N PRO A 112 1.67 -7.78 22.18
CA PRO A 112 2.63 -8.43 21.29
C PRO A 112 1.92 -9.25 20.21
N THR A 113 1.97 -8.77 18.98
CA THR A 113 1.41 -9.42 17.79
C THR A 113 2.43 -9.32 16.65
N GLY A 114 2.22 -10.06 15.56
CA GLY A 114 3.14 -10.04 14.43
C GLY A 114 2.51 -10.62 13.17
N MET A 115 3.32 -10.68 12.11
CA MET A 115 2.91 -11.18 10.81
C MET A 115 3.94 -12.14 10.21
N ILE A 116 3.47 -13.17 9.52
CA ILE A 116 4.29 -14.18 8.83
C ILE A 116 3.81 -14.31 7.39
N ALA A 117 4.71 -14.10 6.43
CA ALA A 117 4.45 -14.47 5.05
C ALA A 117 4.52 -16.01 4.89
N VAL A 118 3.44 -16.58 4.36
CA VAL A 118 3.28 -17.98 3.98
C VAL A 118 3.37 -18.07 2.45
N LEU A 119 4.40 -18.79 1.96
CA LEU A 119 4.74 -18.89 0.55
C LEU A 119 4.59 -20.34 0.05
N GLY A 120 3.66 -20.57 -0.87
CA GLY A 120 3.34 -21.89 -1.39
C GLY A 120 2.37 -22.66 -0.47
N GLY A 121 2.38 -23.99 -0.60
CA GLY A 121 1.36 -24.85 -0.01
C GLY A 121 0.06 -24.87 -0.81
N VAL A 122 -0.90 -25.69 -0.36
CA VAL A 122 -2.28 -25.67 -0.87
C VAL A 122 -3.05 -24.61 -0.08
N GLU A 123 -3.68 -23.67 -0.79
CA GLU A 123 -4.31 -22.51 -0.16
C GLU A 123 -5.35 -22.89 0.91
N ALA A 124 -6.20 -23.87 0.65
CA ALA A 124 -7.18 -24.35 1.61
C ALA A 124 -6.53 -24.90 2.89
N ASP A 125 -5.45 -25.66 2.76
CA ASP A 125 -4.70 -26.22 3.90
C ASP A 125 -4.00 -25.12 4.69
N VAL A 126 -3.46 -24.10 4.01
CA VAL A 126 -2.87 -22.92 4.66
C VAL A 126 -3.93 -22.19 5.47
N LEU A 127 -5.07 -21.84 4.86
CA LEU A 127 -6.14 -21.11 5.54
C LEU A 127 -6.68 -21.89 6.76
N LEU A 128 -6.86 -23.20 6.62
CA LEU A 128 -7.26 -24.06 7.73
C LEU A 128 -6.22 -24.07 8.86
N ALA A 129 -4.93 -24.12 8.52
CA ALA A 129 -3.86 -24.06 9.51
C ALA A 129 -3.82 -22.70 10.25
N LEU A 130 -4.07 -21.59 9.54
CA LEU A 130 -4.15 -20.26 10.16
C LEU A 130 -5.33 -20.17 11.12
N ASP A 131 -6.52 -20.62 10.70
CA ASP A 131 -7.72 -20.63 11.53
C ASP A 131 -7.52 -21.46 12.80
N ASN A 132 -6.98 -22.68 12.68
CA ASN A 132 -6.66 -23.55 13.81
C ASN A 132 -5.65 -22.92 14.79
N ALA A 133 -4.74 -22.06 14.29
CA ALA A 133 -3.76 -21.35 15.11
C ALA A 133 -4.31 -20.03 15.69
N GLY A 134 -5.54 -19.62 15.33
CA GLY A 134 -6.08 -18.32 15.71
C GLY A 134 -5.40 -17.14 15.00
N LEU A 135 -4.87 -17.37 13.79
CA LEU A 135 -4.23 -16.36 12.95
C LEU A 135 -5.18 -15.93 11.83
N ALA A 136 -5.24 -14.62 11.57
CA ALA A 136 -5.99 -14.08 10.45
C ALA A 136 -5.15 -14.10 9.16
N PRO A 137 -5.75 -14.38 7.98
CA PRO A 137 -5.11 -14.19 6.69
C PRO A 137 -5.11 -12.70 6.28
N ALA A 138 -4.38 -11.86 7.04
CA ALA A 138 -4.35 -10.41 6.91
C ALA A 138 -4.03 -9.90 5.50
N ASN A 139 -3.22 -10.63 4.72
CA ASN A 139 -3.07 -10.33 3.30
C ASN A 139 -3.23 -11.57 2.44
N ARG A 140 -4.00 -11.45 1.36
CA ARG A 140 -4.12 -12.40 0.26
C ARG A 140 -3.52 -11.75 -0.96
N ASN A 141 -2.23 -12.02 -1.21
CA ASN A 141 -1.48 -11.31 -2.25
C ASN A 141 -1.49 -12.02 -3.62
N GLY A 142 -2.03 -13.24 -3.67
CA GLY A 142 -2.10 -14.06 -4.87
C GLY A 142 -0.81 -14.82 -5.15
N ALA A 143 -0.85 -15.65 -6.20
CA ALA A 143 0.26 -16.51 -6.61
C ALA A 143 0.89 -17.34 -5.47
N GLY A 144 0.03 -17.87 -4.59
CA GLY A 144 0.44 -18.70 -3.44
C GLY A 144 1.10 -17.92 -2.30
N GLN A 145 0.91 -16.60 -2.21
CA GLN A 145 1.37 -15.80 -1.07
C GLN A 145 0.20 -15.31 -0.21
N ILE A 146 0.23 -15.69 1.06
CA ILE A 146 -0.68 -15.24 2.12
C ILE A 146 0.18 -14.66 3.25
N VAL A 147 -0.31 -13.65 3.96
CA VAL A 147 0.30 -13.18 5.20
C VAL A 147 -0.63 -13.51 6.34
N ALA A 148 -0.14 -14.36 7.25
CA ALA A 148 -0.78 -14.66 8.52
C ALA A 148 -0.47 -13.55 9.53
N ALA A 149 -1.41 -13.20 10.38
CA ALA A 149 -1.23 -12.18 11.40
C ALA A 149 -2.01 -12.52 12.67
N GLY A 150 -1.43 -12.23 13.83
CA GLY A 150 -2.05 -12.46 15.13
C GLY A 150 -1.03 -12.41 16.28
N PRO A 151 -1.35 -13.00 17.44
CA PRO A 151 -0.46 -13.02 18.60
C PRO A 151 0.89 -13.69 18.29
N LEU A 152 1.97 -13.22 18.91
CA LEU A 152 3.32 -13.78 18.67
C LEU A 152 3.39 -15.28 19.01
N GLU A 153 2.69 -15.71 20.06
CA GLU A 153 2.61 -17.12 20.45
C GLU A 153 1.98 -18.00 19.36
N ALA A 154 0.99 -17.48 18.63
CA ALA A 154 0.35 -18.18 17.53
C ALA A 154 1.24 -18.21 16.28
N CYS A 155 1.98 -17.12 16.03
CA CYS A 155 3.01 -17.05 15.01
C CYS A 155 4.12 -18.09 15.25
N ASP A 156 4.61 -18.21 16.48
CA ASP A 156 5.61 -19.21 16.88
C ASP A 156 5.08 -20.65 16.66
N ALA A 157 3.81 -20.90 17.01
CA ALA A 157 3.18 -22.21 16.82
C ALA A 157 3.04 -22.59 15.33
N LEU A 158 2.70 -21.63 14.46
CA LEU A 158 2.67 -21.81 13.01
C LEU A 158 4.06 -22.15 12.46
N GLU A 159 5.12 -21.51 12.97
CA GLU A 159 6.50 -21.80 12.55
C GLU A 159 6.99 -23.18 12.98
N GLN A 160 6.53 -23.68 14.13
CA GLN A 160 6.82 -25.04 14.60
C GLN A 160 6.09 -26.11 13.79
N ASN A 161 4.91 -25.78 13.25
CA ASN A 161 4.07 -26.70 12.49
C ASN A 161 3.61 -26.06 11.16
N PRO A 162 4.54 -25.81 10.23
CA PRO A 162 4.22 -25.09 9.01
C PRO A 162 3.27 -25.90 8.12
N PRO A 163 2.35 -25.24 7.39
CA PRO A 163 1.52 -25.91 6.39
C PRO A 163 2.38 -26.68 5.37
N THR A 164 1.88 -27.83 4.92
CA THR A 164 2.63 -28.71 4.01
C THR A 164 3.04 -27.96 2.74
N ARG A 165 4.34 -28.05 2.39
CA ARG A 165 4.95 -27.38 1.23
C ARG A 165 4.90 -25.84 1.25
N ALA A 166 4.56 -25.23 2.38
CA ALA A 166 4.68 -23.78 2.56
C ALA A 166 6.05 -23.43 3.15
N ARG A 167 6.61 -22.30 2.71
CA ARG A 167 7.75 -21.65 3.36
C ARG A 167 7.26 -20.46 4.17
N LEU A 168 7.78 -20.29 5.37
CA LEU A 168 7.41 -19.21 6.26
C LEU A 168 8.52 -18.16 6.34
N ARG A 169 8.15 -16.89 6.45
CA ARG A 169 9.06 -15.77 6.70
C ARG A 169 8.38 -14.73 7.57
N ARG A 170 8.90 -14.53 8.79
CA ARG A 170 8.46 -13.44 9.67
C ARG A 170 8.70 -12.08 9.02
N LEU A 171 7.74 -11.17 9.17
CA LEU A 171 7.83 -9.81 8.65
C LEU A 171 8.35 -8.87 9.74
N GLU A 172 9.19 -7.92 9.36
CA GLU A 172 9.70 -6.86 10.24
C GLU A 172 8.64 -5.75 10.33
N VAL A 173 7.60 -6.00 11.13
CA VAL A 173 6.48 -5.07 11.35
C VAL A 173 6.16 -4.98 12.84
N ALA A 174 5.53 -3.87 13.23
CA ALA A 174 5.23 -3.60 14.64
C ALA A 174 4.11 -4.48 15.23
N GLY A 175 3.24 -5.06 14.41
CA GLY A 175 2.13 -5.88 14.88
C GLY A 175 1.28 -6.50 13.78
N ALA A 176 0.14 -7.10 14.19
CA ALA A 176 -0.79 -7.80 13.32
C ALA A 176 -1.77 -6.84 12.59
N PHE A 177 -1.26 -6.12 11.59
CA PHE A 177 -2.08 -5.25 10.73
C PHE A 177 -3.20 -6.01 10.01
N HIS A 178 -4.28 -5.31 9.66
CA HIS A 178 -5.41 -5.89 8.92
C HIS A 178 -6.14 -7.02 9.68
N THR A 179 -6.18 -6.89 11.00
CA THR A 179 -6.88 -7.79 11.92
C THR A 179 -7.61 -6.98 12.99
N SER A 180 -8.44 -7.66 13.80
CA SER A 180 -9.09 -7.04 14.97
C SER A 180 -8.11 -6.53 16.03
N HIS A 181 -6.83 -6.90 15.98
CA HIS A 181 -5.82 -6.29 16.85
C HIS A 181 -5.63 -4.78 16.59
N MET A 182 -6.09 -4.27 15.45
CA MET A 182 -6.05 -2.85 15.11
C MET A 182 -7.36 -2.10 15.43
N ASP A 183 -8.32 -2.72 16.13
CA ASP A 183 -9.64 -2.13 16.40
C ASP A 183 -9.54 -0.73 17.06
N SER A 184 -8.60 -0.55 18.00
CA SER A 184 -8.40 0.73 18.69
C SER A 184 -7.88 1.86 17.78
N ALA A 185 -7.32 1.53 16.62
CA ALA A 185 -6.86 2.51 15.64
C ALA A 185 -7.99 3.06 14.76
N VAL A 186 -9.15 2.40 14.72
CA VAL A 186 -10.22 2.71 13.77
C VAL A 186 -10.93 4.01 14.10
N ASP A 187 -11.27 4.25 15.37
CA ASP A 187 -12.12 5.38 15.76
C ASP A 187 -11.47 6.73 15.46
N GLU A 188 -10.18 6.87 15.79
CA GLU A 188 -9.42 8.10 15.50
C GLU A 188 -9.28 8.34 13.99
N PHE A 189 -9.00 7.28 13.22
CA PHE A 189 -8.87 7.40 11.78
C PHE A 189 -10.21 7.72 11.10
N ARG A 190 -11.30 7.09 11.57
CA ARG A 190 -12.68 7.38 11.13
C ARG A 190 -13.05 8.84 11.41
N ALA A 191 -12.78 9.33 12.62
CA ALA A 191 -13.07 10.71 12.99
C ALA A 191 -12.38 11.72 12.07
N LEU A 192 -11.12 11.48 11.69
CA LEU A 192 -10.46 12.31 10.66
C LEU A 192 -11.16 12.15 9.30
N ALA A 193 -11.39 10.92 8.84
CA ALA A 193 -11.96 10.63 7.52
C ALA A 193 -13.35 11.25 7.30
N GLU A 194 -14.13 11.48 8.36
CA GLU A 194 -15.42 12.19 8.32
C GLU A 194 -15.28 13.70 8.07
N THR A 195 -14.09 14.27 8.31
CA THR A 195 -13.80 15.69 8.08
C THR A 195 -13.18 15.99 6.70
N ILE A 196 -12.79 14.94 5.97
CA ILE A 196 -12.14 15.08 4.67
C ILE A 196 -13.19 15.28 3.58
N GLU A 197 -13.02 16.32 2.77
CA GLU A 197 -13.79 16.49 1.54
C GLU A 197 -13.38 15.43 0.52
N VAL A 198 -14.37 14.78 -0.10
CA VAL A 198 -14.15 13.70 -1.06
C VAL A 198 -14.84 13.99 -2.39
N ASN A 199 -14.18 13.66 -3.48
CA ASN A 199 -14.76 13.63 -4.83
C ASN A 199 -14.89 12.19 -5.32
N ASP A 200 -15.78 11.95 -6.28
CA ASP A 200 -15.81 10.66 -6.97
C ASP A 200 -14.54 10.49 -7.84
N PRO A 201 -14.02 9.25 -7.97
CA PRO A 201 -12.73 9.00 -8.61
C PRO A 201 -12.74 9.33 -10.11
N GLU A 202 -11.73 10.05 -10.57
CA GLU A 202 -11.51 10.42 -11.98
C GLU A 202 -10.87 9.28 -12.80
N LEU A 203 -10.19 8.35 -12.12
CA LEU A 203 -9.57 7.16 -12.69
C LEU A 203 -10.23 5.92 -12.10
N THR A 204 -10.13 4.78 -12.78
CA THR A 204 -10.67 3.53 -12.23
C THR A 204 -9.87 3.13 -10.99
N LEU A 205 -10.47 3.28 -9.81
CA LEU A 205 -9.84 3.01 -8.52
C LEU A 205 -10.29 1.65 -7.98
N LEU A 206 -9.36 0.74 -7.69
CA LEU A 206 -9.67 -0.57 -7.10
C LEU A 206 -9.51 -0.57 -5.57
N SER A 207 -10.40 -1.30 -4.89
CA SER A 207 -10.35 -1.47 -3.44
C SER A 207 -9.73 -2.80 -2.99
N ASN A 208 -8.94 -2.78 -1.92
CA ASN A 208 -8.37 -3.97 -1.27
C ASN A 208 -9.42 -4.84 -0.57
N ALA A 209 -10.63 -4.34 -0.34
CA ALA A 209 -11.69 -5.10 0.34
C ALA A 209 -12.14 -6.31 -0.48
N ASP A 210 -12.32 -6.11 -1.78
CA ASP A 210 -12.93 -7.08 -2.71
C ASP A 210 -12.28 -7.09 -4.11
N GLY A 211 -11.26 -6.27 -4.33
CA GLY A 211 -10.59 -6.10 -5.63
C GLY A 211 -11.43 -5.36 -6.67
N MET A 212 -12.57 -4.77 -6.28
CA MET A 212 -13.49 -4.15 -7.21
C MET A 212 -13.28 -2.66 -7.37
N ALA A 213 -13.70 -2.16 -8.52
CA ALA A 213 -13.69 -0.73 -8.80
C ALA A 213 -14.73 -0.02 -7.93
N VAL A 214 -14.31 1.07 -7.28
CA VAL A 214 -15.18 1.96 -6.51
C VAL A 214 -15.54 3.17 -7.36
N THR A 215 -16.80 3.60 -7.29
CA THR A 215 -17.32 4.72 -8.09
C THR A 215 -17.72 5.93 -7.25
N SER A 216 -17.81 5.77 -5.92
CA SER A 216 -18.05 6.87 -5.00
C SER A 216 -16.80 7.16 -4.17
N GLY A 217 -16.42 8.43 -4.08
CA GLY A 217 -15.30 8.87 -3.25
C GLY A 217 -15.49 8.55 -1.77
N ARG A 218 -16.74 8.68 -1.28
CA ARG A 218 -17.09 8.36 0.11
C ARG A 218 -16.95 6.87 0.41
N ASP A 219 -17.49 6.01 -0.46
CA ASP A 219 -17.32 4.55 -0.34
C ASP A 219 -15.83 4.16 -0.38
N ALA A 220 -15.06 4.77 -1.28
CA ALA A 220 -13.62 4.54 -1.37
C ALA A 220 -12.90 4.84 -0.05
N LEU A 221 -13.16 6.01 0.56
CA LEU A 221 -12.54 6.38 1.84
C LEU A 221 -13.07 5.54 3.02
N ASP A 222 -14.35 5.18 3.05
CA ASP A 222 -14.92 4.29 4.08
C ASP A 222 -14.30 2.89 4.04
N ARG A 223 -14.05 2.36 2.83
CA ARG A 223 -13.34 1.11 2.64
C ARG A 223 -11.92 1.21 3.20
N VAL A 224 -11.19 2.30 2.95
CA VAL A 224 -9.84 2.51 3.53
C VAL A 224 -9.87 2.59 5.06
N VAL A 225 -10.91 3.18 5.66
CA VAL A 225 -11.11 3.14 7.13
C VAL A 225 -11.30 1.72 7.63
N SER A 226 -12.22 0.96 7.02
CA SER A 226 -12.47 -0.43 7.41
C SER A 226 -11.26 -1.35 7.18
N GLN A 227 -10.44 -1.05 6.17
CA GLN A 227 -9.27 -1.83 5.77
C GLN A 227 -8.22 -1.97 6.88
N ILE A 228 -8.18 -1.08 7.88
CA ILE A 228 -7.28 -1.18 9.03
C ILE A 228 -7.42 -2.53 9.75
N THR A 229 -8.64 -3.06 9.85
CA THR A 229 -8.96 -4.31 10.56
C THR A 229 -9.37 -5.46 9.65
N HIS A 230 -9.45 -5.22 8.34
CA HIS A 230 -9.90 -6.19 7.35
C HIS A 230 -8.79 -6.64 6.41
N PRO A 231 -8.82 -7.90 5.92
CA PRO A 231 -7.80 -8.43 5.03
C PRO A 231 -7.60 -7.62 3.75
N VAL A 232 -6.35 -7.49 3.30
CA VAL A 232 -6.00 -6.95 1.98
C VAL A 232 -6.13 -8.05 0.92
N ARG A 233 -7.06 -7.87 -0.03
CA ARG A 233 -7.33 -8.77 -1.17
C ARG A 233 -6.64 -8.32 -2.45
N TRP A 234 -5.31 -8.19 -2.40
CA TRP A 234 -4.51 -7.83 -3.58
C TRP A 234 -4.58 -8.90 -4.70
N ASP A 235 -4.84 -10.15 -4.32
CA ASP A 235 -5.18 -11.23 -5.25
C ASP A 235 -6.39 -10.89 -6.14
N LEU A 236 -7.43 -10.29 -5.55
CA LEU A 236 -8.62 -9.85 -6.28
C LEU A 236 -8.35 -8.58 -7.09
N CYS A 237 -7.60 -7.61 -6.55
CA CYS A 237 -7.17 -6.43 -7.33
C CYS A 237 -6.43 -6.86 -8.60
N THR A 238 -5.49 -7.80 -8.47
CA THR A 238 -4.73 -8.35 -9.61
C THR A 238 -5.65 -9.08 -10.60
N GLN A 239 -6.62 -9.85 -10.13
CA GLN A 239 -7.60 -10.52 -11.00
C GLN A 239 -8.43 -9.50 -11.80
N THR A 240 -8.89 -8.43 -11.15
CA THR A 240 -9.63 -7.35 -11.82
C THR A 240 -8.77 -6.65 -12.86
N MET A 241 -7.51 -6.30 -12.52
CA MET A 241 -6.57 -5.71 -13.48
C MET A 241 -6.40 -6.59 -14.73
N LEU A 242 -6.13 -7.88 -14.56
CA LEU A 242 -5.97 -8.82 -15.67
C LEU A 242 -7.27 -8.98 -16.49
N LYS A 243 -8.43 -9.02 -15.83
CA LYS A 243 -9.74 -9.11 -16.48
C LYS A 243 -10.04 -7.87 -17.33
N LEU A 244 -9.60 -6.70 -16.88
CA LEU A 244 -9.74 -5.43 -17.60
C LEU A 244 -8.67 -5.24 -18.67
N GLY A 245 -7.74 -6.17 -18.82
CA GLY A 245 -6.80 -6.21 -19.93
C GLY A 245 -5.61 -5.26 -19.77
N VAL A 246 -5.15 -4.98 -18.54
CA VAL A 246 -3.92 -4.19 -18.36
C VAL A 246 -2.75 -4.85 -19.08
N ASP A 247 -2.02 -4.07 -19.86
CA ASP A 247 -0.85 -4.50 -20.64
C ASP A 247 0.47 -4.01 -20.01
N ALA A 248 0.40 -2.97 -19.18
CA ALA A 248 1.48 -2.46 -18.36
C ALA A 248 1.08 -2.25 -16.89
N PHE A 249 2.05 -2.46 -16.00
CA PHE A 249 1.95 -2.24 -14.56
C PHE A 249 3.12 -1.37 -14.11
N VAL A 250 2.83 -0.17 -13.60
CA VAL A 250 3.84 0.75 -13.06
C VAL A 250 3.67 0.83 -11.54
N GLU A 251 4.67 0.39 -10.79
CA GLU A 251 4.74 0.60 -9.34
C GLU A 251 5.47 1.90 -9.04
N LEU A 252 4.75 2.83 -8.41
CA LEU A 252 5.28 4.09 -7.93
C LEU A 252 6.23 3.88 -6.73
N PRO A 253 7.13 4.83 -6.44
CA PRO A 253 8.09 4.71 -5.34
C PRO A 253 7.41 4.63 -3.96
N PRO A 254 8.03 3.92 -2.99
CA PRO A 254 9.21 3.08 -3.14
C PRO A 254 8.85 1.72 -3.77
N SER A 255 9.34 1.46 -4.98
CA SER A 255 9.01 0.24 -5.72
C SER A 255 9.80 -0.99 -5.23
N GLY A 256 9.18 -2.16 -5.34
CA GLY A 256 9.84 -3.46 -5.26
C GLY A 256 8.88 -4.57 -4.87
N ALA A 257 7.95 -4.29 -3.95
CA ALA A 257 7.04 -5.29 -3.42
C ALA A 257 5.99 -5.69 -4.46
N LEU A 258 5.28 -4.73 -5.04
CA LEU A 258 4.18 -4.98 -5.98
C LEU A 258 4.68 -5.47 -7.33
N VAL A 259 5.80 -4.93 -7.85
CA VAL A 259 6.47 -5.53 -9.02
C VAL A 259 6.91 -6.97 -8.72
N GLY A 260 7.39 -7.24 -7.50
CA GLY A 260 7.69 -8.60 -7.04
C GLY A 260 6.48 -9.54 -7.04
N LEU A 261 5.29 -9.03 -6.71
CA LEU A 261 4.03 -9.78 -6.80
C LEU A 261 3.58 -9.97 -8.24
N ALA A 262 3.53 -8.90 -9.01
CA ALA A 262 3.17 -8.88 -10.43
C ALA A 262 4.07 -9.81 -11.25
N LYS A 263 5.35 -9.98 -10.86
CA LYS A 263 6.26 -10.97 -11.46
C LYS A 263 5.69 -12.39 -11.49
N ARG A 264 4.92 -12.76 -10.46
CA ARG A 264 4.33 -14.10 -10.31
C ARG A 264 2.93 -14.20 -10.90
N SER A 265 2.11 -13.16 -10.74
CA SER A 265 0.69 -13.17 -11.09
C SER A 265 0.35 -12.58 -12.46
N MET A 266 1.18 -11.68 -12.99
CA MET A 266 0.97 -10.95 -14.24
C MET A 266 2.10 -11.24 -15.23
N ARG A 267 2.19 -12.47 -15.74
CA ARG A 267 3.36 -12.92 -16.52
C ARG A 267 3.52 -12.23 -17.87
N GLU A 268 2.41 -11.87 -18.50
CA GLU A 268 2.33 -11.29 -19.85
C GLU A 268 2.23 -9.76 -19.84
N VAL A 269 2.12 -9.15 -18.65
CA VAL A 269 2.01 -7.71 -18.47
C VAL A 269 3.42 -7.12 -18.33
N ALA A 270 3.71 -6.04 -19.06
CA ALA A 270 4.93 -5.26 -18.87
C ALA A 270 4.94 -4.67 -17.45
N ARG A 271 6.08 -4.72 -16.76
CA ARG A 271 6.15 -4.31 -15.33
C ARG A 271 7.33 -3.37 -15.14
N HIS A 272 7.06 -2.20 -14.57
CA HIS A 272 8.03 -1.15 -14.34
C HIS A 272 7.97 -0.73 -12.87
N GLY A 273 9.12 -0.76 -12.21
CA GLY A 273 9.27 -0.29 -10.84
C GLY A 273 9.99 1.04 -10.84
N VAL A 274 9.40 2.05 -10.19
CA VAL A 274 9.98 3.38 -10.08
C VAL A 274 10.57 3.56 -8.67
N THR A 275 11.88 3.74 -8.59
CA THR A 275 12.62 3.96 -7.34
C THR A 275 13.24 5.36 -7.31
N VAL A 276 13.76 5.80 -8.45
CA VAL A 276 14.34 7.14 -8.66
C VAL A 276 13.69 7.83 -9.85
N PRO A 277 13.79 9.17 -9.99
CA PRO A 277 13.15 9.90 -11.09
C PRO A 277 13.52 9.38 -12.49
N GLU A 278 14.74 8.88 -12.69
CA GLU A 278 15.22 8.36 -13.96
C GLU A 278 14.45 7.10 -14.41
N ASP A 279 13.91 6.32 -13.48
CA ASP A 279 13.12 5.13 -13.81
C ASP A 279 11.82 5.49 -14.56
N ILE A 280 11.33 6.72 -14.41
CA ILE A 280 10.16 7.21 -15.15
C ILE A 280 10.43 7.23 -16.65
N GLU A 281 11.64 7.60 -17.09
CA GLU A 281 11.98 7.60 -18.51
C GLU A 281 11.91 6.18 -19.10
N THR A 282 12.32 5.19 -18.31
CA THR A 282 12.20 3.79 -18.70
C THR A 282 10.73 3.39 -18.84
N ALA A 283 9.87 3.76 -17.88
CA ALA A 283 8.43 3.49 -17.95
C ALA A 283 7.78 4.16 -19.17
N LEU A 284 8.10 5.42 -19.45
CA LEU A 284 7.59 6.14 -20.63
C LEU A 284 8.05 5.51 -21.95
N ALA A 285 9.29 5.05 -22.03
CA ALA A 285 9.83 4.44 -23.25
C ALA A 285 9.25 3.05 -23.56
N THR A 286 8.69 2.38 -22.56
CA THR A 286 8.29 0.96 -22.66
C THR A 286 6.79 0.73 -22.52
N VAL A 287 6.05 1.73 -22.05
CA VAL A 287 4.59 1.73 -21.97
C VAL A 287 4.05 2.75 -22.98
N PRO A 288 3.65 2.33 -24.19
CA PRO A 288 3.21 3.25 -25.25
C PRO A 288 2.13 4.23 -24.79
N ALA A 289 1.17 3.74 -24.01
CA ALA A 289 0.08 4.51 -23.44
C ALA A 289 0.54 5.71 -22.58
N LEU A 290 1.72 5.64 -21.96
CA LEU A 290 2.29 6.73 -21.15
C LEU A 290 3.08 7.75 -21.98
N SER A 291 3.54 7.37 -23.18
CA SER A 291 4.31 8.25 -24.07
C SER A 291 3.44 9.15 -24.94
N GLY A 292 2.14 8.85 -25.06
CA GLY A 292 1.22 9.54 -25.97
C GLY A 292 1.43 9.24 -27.45
N ALA A 293 2.16 8.16 -27.76
CA ALA A 293 2.45 7.68 -29.11
C ALA A 293 1.50 6.55 -29.54
#